data_AF-A0A183HFK4-F1
#
_entry.id   AF-A0A183HFK4-F1
#
_cell.length_a   1.000
_cell.length_b   1.000
_cell.length_c   1.000
_cell.angle_alpha   90.00
_cell.angle_beta   90.00
_cell.angle_gamma   90.00
#
_symmetry.space_group_name_H-M   'P 1'
#
loop_
_entity.id
_entity.type
_entity.pdbx_description
1 polymer ?
#
loop_
_entity_poly.entity_id
_entity_poly.type
_entity_poly.pdbx_seq_one_letter_code
_entity_poly.pdbx_strand_id
1 'polypeptide(L)'
;MIAEALNQEFRIKVEPNDHDDLWLQPGRRKISGTAARIVRQVAYHHLTLLVNVDVATLKRSLSSPFDETILTNATRSIRAPAVGYLAQEIPDITVEEVQNVIMESFKKQYLHTEVITLSNVMNDQQFPGVLEYEEKLRKWEWIYGRTPQFILPLYNDRIQVEHGVITGSLENQKLIGSRLPEDVMQAYVGFAVKPIFGINTTKQLAEIKAYLCEVPKDYDPKLIALNATIIAALFTALIYPFYAYLIGDNVVSEKKHTEAY
;
A
#
# COMPACT_ATOMS: atom_id res chain seq x y z
N MET A 1 -9.54 -16.65 24.05
CA MET A 1 -10.88 -16.57 23.39
C MET A 1 -10.83 -16.86 21.89
N ILE A 2 -10.44 -15.91 21.02
CA ILE A 2 -10.61 -16.08 19.55
C ILE A 2 -9.88 -17.32 19.03
N ALA A 3 -8.59 -17.48 19.37
CA ALA A 3 -7.83 -18.68 18.99
C ALA A 3 -8.51 -19.98 19.44
N GLU A 4 -9.00 -20.03 20.68
CA GLU A 4 -9.69 -21.20 21.22
C GLU A 4 -11.00 -21.49 20.46
N ALA A 5 -11.78 -20.45 20.14
CA ALA A 5 -13.02 -20.57 19.38
C ALA A 5 -12.77 -21.15 17.98
N LEU A 6 -11.77 -20.61 17.27
CA LEU A 6 -11.38 -21.08 15.95
C LEU A 6 -10.87 -22.54 15.98
N ASN A 7 -10.05 -22.87 17.00
CA ASN A 7 -9.51 -24.22 17.15
C ASN A 7 -10.60 -25.25 17.46
N GLN A 8 -11.56 -24.90 18.31
CA GLN A 8 -12.67 -25.78 18.69
C GLN A 8 -13.63 -26.03 17.53
N GLU A 9 -14.04 -24.96 16.84
CA GLU A 9 -15.02 -25.08 15.76
C GLU A 9 -14.41 -25.76 14.53
N PHE A 10 -13.28 -25.26 14.06
CA PHE A 10 -12.74 -25.65 12.77
C PHE A 10 -11.66 -26.73 12.83
N ARG A 11 -11.30 -27.18 14.04
CA ARG A 11 -10.26 -28.20 14.27
C ARG A 11 -8.91 -27.83 13.66
N ILE A 12 -8.61 -26.54 13.61
CA ILE A 12 -7.31 -25.98 13.21
C ILE A 12 -6.45 -25.69 14.44
N LYS A 13 -5.21 -25.24 14.20
CA LYS A 13 -4.30 -24.82 15.26
C LYS A 13 -3.87 -23.37 15.08
N VAL A 14 -4.50 -22.49 15.84
CA VAL A 14 -4.22 -21.07 15.98
C VAL A 14 -3.65 -20.81 17.37
N GLU A 15 -2.53 -20.11 17.44
CA GLU A 15 -1.85 -19.78 18.69
C GLU A 15 -1.62 -18.26 18.75
N PRO A 16 -1.95 -17.58 19.86
CA PRO A 16 -1.52 -16.21 20.08
C PRO A 16 0.00 -16.15 20.33
N ASN A 17 0.65 -15.05 19.96
CA ASN A 17 2.03 -14.75 20.36
C ASN A 17 2.07 -13.75 21.54
N ASP A 18 3.28 -13.35 21.95
CA ASP A 18 3.50 -12.39 23.05
C ASP A 18 2.97 -10.97 22.78
N HIS A 19 2.55 -10.68 21.54
CA HIS A 19 1.93 -9.44 21.11
C HIS A 19 0.43 -9.59 20.83
N ASP A 20 -0.18 -10.70 21.25
CA ASP A 20 -1.58 -11.06 21.00
C ASP A 20 -1.95 -11.26 19.52
N ASP A 21 -0.98 -11.25 18.59
CA ASP A 21 -1.20 -11.64 17.20
C ASP A 21 -1.56 -13.13 17.12
N LEU A 22 -2.43 -13.50 16.17
CA LEU A 22 -2.80 -14.91 15.97
C LEU A 22 -2.01 -15.54 14.82
N TRP A 23 -1.40 -16.70 15.10
CA TRP A 23 -0.55 -17.44 14.18
C TRP A 23 -1.18 -18.79 13.87
N LEU A 24 -1.33 -19.09 12.59
CA LEU A 24 -1.84 -20.36 12.09
C LEU A 24 -0.69 -21.36 11.93
N GLN A 25 -0.90 -22.56 12.44
CA GLN A 25 0.01 -23.69 12.33
C GLN A 25 -0.48 -24.69 11.26
N PRO A 26 0.44 -25.43 10.63
CA PRO A 26 1.89 -25.34 10.78
C PRO A 26 2.47 -24.08 10.10
N GLY A 27 3.73 -23.79 10.41
CA GLY A 27 4.53 -22.77 9.72
C GLY A 27 4.47 -21.36 10.32
N ARG A 28 3.85 -21.18 11.49
CA ARG A 28 3.87 -19.90 12.22
C ARG A 28 3.44 -18.71 11.33
N ARG A 29 2.36 -18.90 10.55
CA ARG A 29 1.84 -17.91 9.60
C ARG A 29 0.94 -16.92 10.31
N LYS A 30 1.27 -15.63 10.29
CA LYS A 30 0.43 -14.59 10.91
C LYS A 30 -0.88 -14.45 10.14
N ILE A 31 -2.00 -14.64 10.84
CA ILE A 31 -3.36 -14.49 10.30
C ILE A 31 -4.12 -13.32 10.94
N SER A 32 -3.59 -12.74 12.02
CA SER A 32 -4.21 -11.62 12.72
C SER A 32 -3.14 -10.68 13.25
N GLY A 33 -3.38 -9.37 13.14
CA GLY A 33 -2.59 -8.34 13.82
C GLY A 33 -3.45 -7.55 14.80
N THR A 34 -2.90 -7.22 15.96
CA THR A 34 -3.59 -6.48 17.03
C THR A 34 -3.14 -5.03 17.14
N ALA A 35 -4.02 -4.20 17.69
CA ALA A 35 -3.69 -2.88 18.23
C ALA A 35 -4.70 -2.48 19.29
N ALA A 36 -4.30 -1.58 20.18
CA ALA A 36 -5.13 -1.13 21.29
C ALA A 36 -5.04 0.38 21.47
N ARG A 37 -6.10 0.95 22.03
CA ARG A 37 -6.11 2.35 22.46
C ARG A 37 -6.81 2.47 23.80
N ILE A 38 -6.20 3.23 24.69
CA ILE A 38 -6.79 3.65 25.94
C ILE A 38 -7.11 5.14 25.81
N VAL A 39 -8.36 5.49 26.10
CA VAL A 39 -8.83 6.87 26.24
C VAL A 39 -9.47 7.03 27.61
N ARG A 40 -9.90 8.25 27.97
CA ARG A 40 -10.52 8.50 29.27
C ARG A 40 -11.70 7.55 29.48
N GLN A 41 -11.61 6.68 30.50
CA GLN A 41 -12.64 5.72 30.92
C GLN A 41 -12.97 4.58 29.93
N VAL A 42 -12.31 4.50 28.78
CA VAL A 42 -12.58 3.47 27.77
C VAL A 42 -11.28 2.93 27.21
N ALA A 43 -11.19 1.61 27.08
CA ALA A 43 -10.14 0.94 26.34
C ALA A 43 -10.77 0.06 25.27
N TYR A 44 -10.21 0.04 24.08
CA TYR A 44 -10.57 -0.93 23.07
C TYR A 44 -9.33 -1.64 22.54
N HIS A 45 -9.48 -2.94 22.33
CA HIS A 45 -8.54 -3.80 21.64
C HIS A 45 -9.19 -4.23 20.34
N HIS A 46 -8.54 -3.96 19.22
CA HIS A 46 -9.01 -4.38 17.91
C HIS A 46 -7.98 -5.25 17.22
N LEU A 47 -8.44 -6.01 16.24
CA LEU A 47 -7.58 -6.86 15.44
C LEU A 47 -8.15 -7.08 14.06
N THR A 48 -7.29 -7.53 13.16
CA THR A 48 -7.67 -8.08 11.86
C THR A 48 -7.70 -9.60 11.94
N LEU A 49 -8.45 -10.27 11.06
CA LEU A 49 -8.36 -11.72 10.88
C LEU A 49 -8.45 -12.02 9.38
N LEU A 50 -7.40 -12.63 8.82
CA LEU A 50 -7.30 -12.95 7.40
C LEU A 50 -8.06 -14.26 7.14
N VAL A 51 -9.24 -14.15 6.54
CA VAL A 51 -10.11 -15.31 6.24
C VAL A 51 -9.78 -15.89 4.86
N ASN A 52 -10.07 -15.14 3.80
CA ASN A 52 -9.77 -15.51 2.42
C ASN A 52 -9.27 -14.25 1.68
N VAL A 53 -7.95 -14.06 1.65
CA VAL A 53 -7.33 -12.79 1.21
C VAL A 53 -6.42 -12.98 0.01
N ASP A 54 -6.41 -12.00 -0.89
CA ASP A 54 -5.39 -11.92 -1.94
C ASP A 54 -4.05 -11.45 -1.34
N VAL A 55 -3.21 -12.43 -1.01
CA VAL A 55 -1.88 -12.20 -0.42
C VAL A 55 -0.97 -11.41 -1.37
N ALA A 56 -1.13 -11.54 -2.69
CA ALA A 56 -0.31 -10.80 -3.64
C ALA A 56 -0.65 -9.31 -3.59
N THR A 57 -1.95 -8.97 -3.57
CA THR A 57 -2.39 -7.58 -3.40
C THR A 57 -1.99 -7.01 -2.04
N LEU A 58 -2.16 -7.77 -0.96
CA LEU A 58 -1.71 -7.35 0.38
C LEU A 58 -0.20 -7.03 0.39
N LYS A 59 0.64 -7.92 -0.13
CA LYS A 59 2.09 -7.70 -0.20
C LYS A 59 2.44 -6.46 -1.01
N ARG A 60 1.86 -6.29 -2.21
CA ARG A 60 2.12 -5.10 -3.05
C ARG A 60 1.71 -3.80 -2.36
N SER A 61 0.60 -3.79 -1.62
CA SER A 61 0.11 -2.58 -0.94
C SER A 61 0.96 -2.18 0.27
N LEU A 62 1.71 -3.11 0.85
CA LEU A 62 2.57 -2.87 2.01
C LEU A 62 4.05 -2.67 1.63
N SER A 63 4.44 -3.02 0.41
CA SER A 63 5.79 -2.82 -0.10
C SER A 63 5.99 -1.38 -0.56
N SER A 64 6.65 -0.58 0.28
CA SER A 64 7.10 0.77 -0.10
C SER A 64 8.49 0.70 -0.74
N PRO A 65 8.71 1.35 -1.90
CA PRO A 65 10.05 1.51 -2.49
C PRO A 65 10.93 2.49 -1.68
N PHE A 66 10.38 3.10 -0.62
CA PHE A 66 11.06 4.10 0.19
C PHE A 66 11.34 3.65 1.63
N ASP A 67 11.05 2.40 1.98
CA ASP A 67 11.15 1.91 3.37
C ASP A 67 12.58 2.02 3.95
N GLU A 68 13.59 1.79 3.10
CA GLU A 68 15.01 1.87 3.48
C GLU A 68 15.61 3.27 3.31
N THR A 69 14.98 4.12 2.49
CA THR A 69 15.54 5.43 2.13
C THR A 69 14.98 6.58 2.98
N ILE A 70 13.72 6.51 3.41
CA ILE A 70 13.12 7.55 4.25
C ILE A 70 13.76 7.56 5.63
N LEU A 71 14.26 8.73 6.03
CA LEU A 71 14.78 8.96 7.38
C LEU A 71 13.67 9.54 8.24
N THR A 72 13.19 8.77 9.23
CA THR A 72 12.09 9.17 10.11
C THR A 72 12.20 8.50 11.49
N ASN A 73 11.55 9.12 12.47
CA ASN A 73 11.32 8.55 13.80
C ASN A 73 9.91 7.92 13.92
N ALA A 74 9.19 7.74 12.82
CA ALA A 74 7.90 7.05 12.82
C ALA A 74 8.06 5.58 13.27
N THR A 75 7.04 5.06 13.96
CA THR A 75 7.00 3.66 14.37
C THR A 75 7.02 2.75 13.15
N ARG A 76 8.05 1.91 13.04
CA ARG A 76 8.17 0.94 11.94
C ARG A 76 7.21 -0.23 12.16
N SER A 77 6.63 -0.73 11.07
CA SER A 77 5.86 -1.97 11.08
C SER A 77 6.81 -3.17 11.26
N ILE A 78 6.41 -4.13 12.12
CA ILE A 78 7.15 -5.39 12.28
C ILE A 78 6.65 -6.38 11.23
N ARG A 79 7.52 -6.76 10.30
CA ARG A 79 7.18 -7.74 9.26
C ARG A 79 7.03 -9.13 9.88
N ALA A 80 5.93 -9.80 9.56
CA ALA A 80 5.73 -11.19 9.94
C ALA A 80 6.63 -12.11 9.09
N PRO A 81 7.20 -13.19 9.66
CA PRO A 81 8.00 -14.15 8.89
C PRO A 81 7.22 -14.82 7.76
N ALA A 82 5.93 -15.08 7.99
CA ALA A 82 5.01 -15.61 7.00
C ALA A 82 3.60 -15.05 7.22
N VAL A 83 2.87 -14.86 6.13
CA VAL A 83 1.45 -14.48 6.14
C VAL A 83 0.62 -15.72 5.85
N GLY A 84 -0.50 -15.89 6.56
CA GLY A 84 -1.47 -16.94 6.28
C GLY A 84 -2.89 -16.39 6.24
N TYR A 85 -3.84 -17.27 5.96
CA TYR A 85 -5.28 -16.99 6.04
C TYR A 85 -6.06 -18.29 6.26
N LEU A 86 -7.25 -18.20 6.82
CA LEU A 86 -8.02 -19.37 7.25
C LEU A 86 -8.39 -20.31 6.10
N ALA A 87 -8.69 -19.78 4.92
CA ALA A 87 -9.05 -20.57 3.74
C ALA A 87 -7.92 -21.48 3.21
N GLN A 88 -6.70 -21.37 3.77
CA GLN A 88 -5.62 -22.33 3.49
C GLN A 88 -5.85 -23.69 4.16
N GLU A 89 -6.53 -23.71 5.31
CA GLU A 89 -6.80 -24.94 6.07
C GLU A 89 -8.26 -25.36 5.99
N ILE A 90 -9.16 -24.40 5.75
CA ILE A 90 -10.60 -24.60 5.71
C ILE A 90 -11.09 -24.08 4.36
N PRO A 91 -11.10 -24.92 3.31
CA PRO A 91 -11.61 -24.52 2.01
C PRO A 91 -13.02 -23.93 2.13
N ASP A 92 -13.30 -22.90 1.32
CA ASP A 92 -14.61 -22.23 1.23
C ASP A 92 -15.09 -21.48 2.49
N ILE A 93 -14.26 -21.34 3.54
CA ILE A 93 -14.63 -20.58 4.73
C ILE A 93 -14.96 -19.11 4.41
N THR A 94 -16.08 -18.65 4.96
CA THR A 94 -16.59 -17.29 4.78
C THR A 94 -16.29 -16.39 5.98
N VAL A 95 -16.34 -15.07 5.76
CA VAL A 95 -16.17 -14.09 6.85
C VAL A 95 -17.31 -14.20 7.85
N GLU A 96 -18.52 -14.45 7.36
CA GLU A 96 -19.76 -14.58 8.13
C GLU A 96 -19.71 -15.78 9.07
N GLU A 97 -19.22 -16.94 8.62
CA GLU A 97 -19.01 -18.11 9.47
C GLU A 97 -18.02 -17.80 10.61
N VAL A 98 -16.90 -17.16 10.28
CA VAL A 98 -15.89 -16.77 11.28
C VAL A 98 -16.45 -15.75 12.28
N GLN A 99 -17.21 -14.76 11.81
CA GLN A 99 -17.88 -13.79 12.67
C GLN A 99 -18.86 -14.45 13.63
N ASN A 100 -19.67 -15.40 13.14
CA ASN A 100 -20.62 -16.14 13.96
C ASN A 100 -19.92 -16.95 15.05
N VAL A 101 -18.83 -17.64 14.73
CA VAL A 101 -18.03 -18.39 15.72
C VAL A 101 -17.48 -17.49 16.80
N ILE A 102 -16.90 -16.34 16.43
CA ILE A 102 -16.35 -15.38 17.39
C ILE A 102 -17.46 -14.77 18.24
N MET A 103 -18.59 -14.40 17.64
CA MET A 103 -19.75 -13.85 18.33
C MET A 103 -20.32 -14.84 19.35
N GLU A 104 -20.54 -16.10 18.96
CA GLU A 104 -21.05 -17.14 19.86
C GLU A 104 -20.05 -17.48 20.97
N SER A 105 -18.74 -17.47 20.68
CA SER A 105 -17.72 -17.61 21.72
C SER A 105 -17.73 -16.46 22.71
N PHE A 106 -17.85 -15.22 22.22
CA PHE A 106 -17.90 -14.02 23.05
C PHE A 106 -19.15 -14.01 23.95
N LYS A 107 -20.32 -14.33 23.41
CA LYS A 107 -21.58 -14.43 24.18
C LYS A 107 -21.44 -15.35 25.40
N LYS A 108 -20.78 -16.49 25.23
CA LYS A 108 -20.58 -17.49 26.30
C LYS A 108 -19.74 -16.96 27.47
N GLN A 109 -19.00 -15.86 27.30
CA GLN A 109 -18.20 -15.26 28.37
C GLN A 109 -19.02 -14.40 29.34
N TYR A 110 -20.25 -14.05 29.00
CA TYR A 110 -21.08 -13.14 29.77
C TYR A 110 -22.44 -13.79 30.11
N LEU A 111 -22.98 -13.47 31.29
CA LEU A 111 -24.29 -13.98 31.73
C LEU A 111 -25.44 -13.45 30.87
N HIS A 112 -25.32 -12.22 30.37
CA HIS A 112 -26.30 -11.58 29.52
C HIS A 112 -25.58 -10.86 28.39
N THR A 113 -25.95 -11.19 27.15
CA THR A 113 -25.41 -10.57 25.95
C THR A 113 -26.55 -10.30 24.99
N GLU A 114 -26.65 -9.07 24.49
CA GLU A 114 -27.52 -8.71 23.38
C GLU A 114 -26.67 -8.49 22.13
N VAL A 115 -27.10 -9.06 21.01
CA VAL A 115 -26.48 -8.78 19.70
C VAL A 115 -27.37 -7.82 18.95
N ILE A 116 -26.82 -6.65 18.69
CA ILE A 116 -27.50 -5.60 17.93
C ILE A 116 -26.81 -5.47 16.58
N THR A 117 -27.54 -5.79 15.52
CA THR A 117 -27.08 -5.52 14.14
C THR A 117 -27.43 -4.08 13.79
N LEU A 118 -26.41 -3.24 13.64
CA LEU A 118 -26.59 -1.85 13.23
C LEU A 118 -26.74 -1.78 11.71
N SER A 119 -27.93 -1.39 11.23
CA SER A 119 -28.21 -1.22 9.81
C SER A 119 -27.62 0.08 9.23
N ASN A 120 -27.46 1.12 10.07
CA ASN A 120 -26.80 2.36 9.70
C ASN A 120 -25.86 2.84 10.81
N VAL A 121 -24.56 2.61 10.63
CA VAL A 121 -23.51 3.11 11.54
C VAL A 121 -23.24 4.61 11.36
N MET A 122 -23.73 5.21 10.27
CA MET A 122 -23.61 6.63 9.94
C MET A 122 -24.88 7.39 10.32
N ASN A 123 -25.31 7.24 11.58
CA ASN A 123 -26.50 7.88 12.11
C ASN A 123 -26.13 8.79 13.28
N ASP A 124 -26.08 10.10 13.05
CA ASP A 124 -25.69 11.07 14.08
C ASP A 124 -26.73 11.24 15.19
N GLN A 125 -28.01 10.91 14.94
CA GLN A 125 -29.03 10.93 15.98
C GLN A 125 -28.83 9.79 16.98
N GLN A 126 -28.40 8.63 16.50
CA GLN A 126 -28.12 7.45 17.32
C GLN A 126 -26.70 7.49 17.91
N PHE A 127 -25.74 8.03 17.16
CA PHE A 127 -24.33 8.14 17.53
C PHE A 127 -23.85 9.59 17.36
N PRO A 128 -24.15 10.48 18.32
CA PRO A 128 -23.80 11.89 18.21
C PRO A 128 -22.32 12.13 17.90
N GLY A 129 -22.05 12.85 16.82
CA GLY A 129 -20.71 13.20 16.34
C GLY A 129 -20.07 12.16 15.40
N VAL A 130 -20.72 11.04 15.09
CA VAL A 130 -20.15 10.01 14.19
C VAL A 130 -19.84 10.57 12.81
N LEU A 131 -20.69 11.46 12.29
CA LEU A 131 -20.49 12.06 10.97
C LEU A 131 -19.30 13.04 10.97
N GLU A 132 -19.17 13.84 12.03
CA GLU A 132 -18.02 14.75 12.20
C GLU A 132 -16.71 13.97 12.29
N TYR A 133 -16.69 12.88 13.08
CA TYR A 133 -15.52 12.02 13.19
C TYR A 133 -15.19 11.33 11.87
N GLU A 134 -16.18 10.84 11.13
CA GLU A 134 -15.95 10.21 9.84
C GLU A 134 -15.36 11.20 8.83
N GLU A 135 -15.91 12.40 8.73
CA GLU A 135 -15.39 13.46 7.86
C GLU A 135 -13.94 13.78 8.24
N LYS A 136 -13.66 13.93 9.54
CA LYS A 136 -12.32 14.17 10.06
C LYS A 136 -11.35 13.03 9.72
N LEU A 137 -11.77 11.78 9.83
CA LEU A 137 -10.91 10.62 9.53
C LEU A 137 -10.55 10.53 8.04
N ARG A 138 -11.35 11.13 7.15
CA ARG A 138 -11.06 11.23 5.71
C ARG A 138 -10.18 12.42 5.33
N LYS A 139 -10.09 13.44 6.18
CA LYS A 139 -9.31 14.65 5.88
C LYS A 139 -7.84 14.31 5.68
N TRP A 140 -7.21 14.97 4.70
CA TRP A 140 -5.79 14.80 4.40
C TRP A 140 -4.92 15.12 5.63
N GLU A 141 -5.34 16.12 6.41
CA GLU A 141 -4.71 16.54 7.66
C GLU A 141 -4.68 15.40 8.69
N TRP A 142 -5.64 14.48 8.63
CA TRP A 142 -5.66 13.28 9.46
C TRP A 142 -4.83 12.16 8.84
N ILE A 143 -5.10 11.78 7.59
CA ILE A 143 -4.48 10.63 6.92
C ILE A 143 -2.96 10.82 6.77
N TYR A 144 -2.53 12.00 6.31
CA TYR A 144 -1.14 12.30 5.98
C TYR A 144 -0.54 13.36 6.91
N GLY A 145 -1.35 14.33 7.35
CA GLY A 145 -0.89 15.42 8.22
C GLY A 145 -0.45 14.99 9.62
N ARG A 146 -0.80 13.77 10.05
CA ARG A 146 -0.33 13.15 11.29
C ARG A 146 0.99 12.39 11.16
N THR A 147 1.54 12.27 9.95
CA THR A 147 2.83 11.61 9.73
C THR A 147 3.94 12.36 10.49
N PRO A 148 4.74 11.68 11.32
CA PRO A 148 5.92 12.28 11.94
C PRO A 148 6.85 12.88 10.89
N GLN A 149 7.66 13.85 11.29
CA GLN A 149 8.66 14.43 10.41
C GLN A 149 9.53 13.35 9.75
N PHE A 150 9.83 13.55 8.48
CA PHE A 150 10.76 12.71 7.76
C PHE A 150 11.55 13.46 6.70
N ILE A 151 12.61 12.81 6.23
CA ILE A 151 13.45 13.29 5.14
C ILE A 151 13.42 12.24 4.04
N LEU A 152 13.09 12.66 2.83
CA LEU A 152 13.15 11.88 1.61
C LEU A 152 14.44 12.25 0.85
N PRO A 153 15.49 11.42 0.91
CA PRO A 153 16.68 11.61 0.10
C PRO A 153 16.37 11.24 -1.35
N LEU A 154 16.66 12.17 -2.26
CA LEU A 154 16.56 11.99 -3.70
C LEU A 154 17.97 12.07 -4.31
N TYR A 155 18.10 11.70 -5.59
CA TYR A 155 19.39 11.67 -6.28
C TYR A 155 20.15 13.00 -6.21
N ASN A 156 19.44 14.11 -6.48
CA ASN A 156 20.02 15.46 -6.44
C ASN A 156 19.41 16.34 -5.35
N ASP A 157 18.40 15.88 -4.62
CA ASP A 157 17.65 16.73 -3.69
C ASP A 157 17.44 16.01 -2.35
N ARG A 158 17.04 16.78 -1.34
CA ARG A 158 16.67 16.27 -0.03
C ARG A 158 15.42 16.99 0.44
N ILE A 159 14.30 16.30 0.38
CA ILE A 159 13.00 16.87 0.74
C ILE A 159 12.75 16.61 2.22
N GLN A 160 12.56 17.67 3.00
CA GLN A 160 12.09 17.60 4.38
C GLN A 160 10.58 17.80 4.41
N VAL A 161 9.88 16.91 5.11
CA VAL A 161 8.42 16.90 5.18
C VAL A 161 7.98 16.89 6.65
N GLU A 162 7.07 17.81 6.99
CA GLU A 162 6.43 17.91 8.29
C GLU A 162 4.93 18.04 8.10
N HIS A 163 4.16 17.24 8.84
CA HIS A 163 2.70 17.20 8.69
C HIS A 163 2.24 17.01 7.22
N GLY A 164 2.99 16.20 6.47
CA GLY A 164 2.78 15.93 5.05
C GLY A 164 3.07 17.11 4.10
N VAL A 165 3.56 18.24 4.61
CA VAL A 165 3.89 19.45 3.84
C VAL A 165 5.41 19.55 3.72
N ILE A 166 5.89 19.94 2.54
CA ILE A 166 7.31 20.15 2.28
C ILE A 166 7.76 21.42 3.00
N THR A 167 8.68 21.28 3.95
CA THR A 167 9.26 22.40 4.71
C THR A 167 10.68 22.73 4.28
N GLY A 168 11.35 21.84 3.55
CA GLY A 168 12.69 22.08 3.01
C GLY A 168 12.96 21.26 1.75
N SER A 169 13.74 21.85 0.85
CA SER A 169 14.34 21.21 -0.32
C SER A 169 15.70 21.87 -0.55
N LEU A 170 16.70 21.10 -0.97
CA LEU A 170 18.02 21.64 -1.30
C LEU A 170 18.03 22.27 -2.69
N GLU A 171 17.33 21.64 -3.65
CA GLU A 171 17.35 22.06 -5.06
C GLU A 171 16.14 22.90 -5.47
N ASN A 172 14.94 22.56 -4.99
CA ASN A 172 13.69 23.13 -5.48
C ASN A 172 12.90 23.84 -4.38
N GLN A 173 13.33 25.06 -4.07
CA GLN A 173 12.68 25.95 -3.09
C GLN A 173 11.19 26.22 -3.39
N LYS A 174 10.75 26.07 -4.65
CA LYS A 174 9.34 26.30 -5.04
C LYS A 174 8.38 25.26 -4.49
N LEU A 175 8.89 24.10 -4.05
CA LEU A 175 8.09 23.04 -3.45
C LEU A 175 7.71 23.35 -1.99
N ILE A 176 8.43 24.25 -1.33
CA ILE A 176 8.20 24.56 0.08
C ILE A 176 6.80 25.17 0.27
N GLY A 177 6.07 24.67 1.27
CA GLY A 177 4.68 25.03 1.56
C GLY A 177 3.64 24.22 0.79
N SER A 178 4.05 23.43 -0.22
CA SER A 178 3.16 22.50 -0.89
C SER A 178 3.04 21.19 -0.12
N ARG A 179 1.85 20.55 -0.19
CA ARG A 179 1.71 19.16 0.26
C ARG A 179 2.65 18.29 -0.55
N LEU A 180 3.28 17.31 0.10
CA LEU A 180 4.00 16.28 -0.64
C LEU A 180 3.03 15.72 -1.70
N PRO A 181 3.42 15.69 -3.00
CA PRO A 181 2.51 15.30 -4.06
C PRO A 181 1.84 13.96 -3.74
N GLU A 182 0.56 13.81 -4.09
CA GLU A 182 -0.15 12.54 -3.92
C GLU A 182 0.60 11.39 -4.61
N ASP A 183 1.26 11.68 -5.73
CA ASP A 183 2.22 10.77 -6.35
C ASP A 183 3.64 11.01 -5.82
N VAL A 184 3.93 10.43 -4.65
CA VAL A 184 5.28 10.42 -4.07
C VAL A 184 6.31 9.83 -5.05
N MET A 185 5.90 8.97 -5.99
CA MET A 185 6.80 8.45 -7.02
C MET A 185 7.22 9.56 -7.99
N GLN A 186 6.35 10.52 -8.29
CA GLN A 186 6.71 11.68 -9.09
C GLN A 186 7.77 12.54 -8.39
N ALA A 187 7.60 12.75 -7.07
CA ALA A 187 8.62 13.42 -6.26
C ALA A 187 9.94 12.63 -6.28
N TYR A 188 9.88 11.29 -6.19
CA TYR A 188 11.06 10.45 -6.23
C TYR A 188 11.81 10.45 -7.56
N VAL A 189 11.08 10.41 -8.67
CA VAL A 189 11.65 10.43 -10.02
C VAL A 189 12.30 11.79 -10.31
N GLY A 190 11.71 12.89 -9.80
CA GLY A 190 12.25 14.25 -9.91
C GLY A 190 11.76 15.00 -11.15
N PHE A 191 10.84 14.42 -11.93
CA PHE A 191 10.21 15.03 -13.09
C PHE A 191 8.82 14.43 -13.32
N ALA A 192 7.93 15.21 -13.95
CA ALA A 192 6.59 14.75 -14.29
C ALA A 192 6.63 13.76 -15.46
N VAL A 193 6.04 12.57 -15.28
CA VAL A 193 5.89 11.60 -16.36
C VAL A 193 4.40 11.46 -16.66
N LYS A 194 4.00 11.69 -17.91
CA LYS A 194 2.61 11.46 -18.31
C LYS A 194 2.35 9.94 -18.35
N PRO A 195 1.19 9.47 -17.86
CA PRO A 195 0.78 8.09 -18.07
C PRO A 195 0.73 7.79 -19.57
N ILE A 196 1.36 6.70 -19.98
CA ILE A 196 1.30 6.21 -21.35
C ILE A 196 0.32 5.04 -21.36
N PHE A 197 -0.80 5.18 -22.08
CA PHE A 197 -1.85 4.16 -22.23
C PHE A 197 -2.40 3.58 -20.91
N GLY A 198 -2.57 4.42 -19.88
CA GLY A 198 -3.13 3.99 -18.59
C GLY A 198 -2.16 3.23 -17.67
N ILE A 199 -0.92 3.02 -18.12
CA ILE A 199 0.16 2.51 -17.27
C ILE A 199 0.73 3.67 -16.47
N ASN A 200 0.85 3.51 -15.15
CA ASN A 200 1.52 4.48 -14.29
C ASN A 200 3.05 4.39 -14.52
N THR A 201 3.50 5.08 -15.57
CA THR A 201 4.90 5.15 -15.99
C THR A 201 5.80 5.73 -14.89
N THR A 202 5.28 6.64 -14.07
CA THR A 202 6.00 7.24 -12.94
C THR A 202 6.38 6.18 -11.91
N LYS A 203 5.45 5.28 -11.58
CA LYS A 203 5.69 4.18 -10.65
C LYS A 203 6.75 3.21 -11.19
N GLN A 204 6.64 2.80 -12.46
CA GLN A 204 7.63 1.91 -13.09
C GLN A 204 9.03 2.55 -13.15
N LEU A 205 9.12 3.83 -13.49
CA LEU A 205 10.40 4.54 -13.53
C LEU A 205 11.00 4.71 -12.13
N ALA A 206 10.17 4.92 -11.11
CA ALA A 206 10.61 4.93 -9.72
C ALA A 206 11.12 3.55 -9.27
N GLU A 207 10.44 2.46 -9.63
CA GLU A 207 10.90 1.09 -9.34
C GLU A 207 12.21 0.77 -10.07
N ILE A 208 12.36 1.17 -11.34
CA ILE A 208 13.61 1.01 -12.11
C ILE A 208 14.72 1.87 -11.50
N LYS A 209 14.44 3.12 -11.11
CA LYS A 209 15.42 4.00 -10.48
C LYS A 209 15.87 3.47 -9.12
N ALA A 210 14.94 2.96 -8.30
CA ALA A 210 15.26 2.30 -7.04
C ALA A 210 16.15 1.08 -7.27
N TYR A 211 15.78 0.21 -8.22
CA TYR A 211 16.58 -0.94 -8.64
C TYR A 211 18.00 -0.55 -9.11
N LEU A 212 18.14 0.55 -9.86
CA LEU A 212 19.44 1.06 -10.33
C LEU A 212 20.25 1.75 -9.21
N CYS A 213 19.59 2.34 -8.21
CA CYS A 213 20.23 2.96 -7.05
C CYS A 213 20.64 1.95 -5.95
N GLU A 214 20.01 0.77 -5.91
CA GLU A 214 20.35 -0.35 -5.01
C GLU A 214 21.55 -1.17 -5.52
N VAL A 215 22.08 -0.87 -6.70
CA VAL A 215 23.26 -1.55 -7.24
C VAL A 215 24.50 -1.15 -6.43
N PRO A 216 25.27 -2.11 -5.87
CA PRO A 216 26.48 -1.82 -5.10
C PRO A 216 27.49 -0.99 -5.89
N LYS A 217 28.29 -0.17 -5.20
CA LYS A 217 29.32 0.71 -5.80
C LYS A 217 30.35 -0.01 -6.69
N ASP A 218 30.41 -1.34 -6.61
CA ASP A 218 31.42 -2.18 -7.26
C ASP A 218 30.91 -2.81 -8.57
N TYR A 219 29.68 -2.50 -8.98
CA TYR A 219 29.03 -3.08 -10.16
C TYR A 219 29.39 -2.33 -11.46
N ASP A 220 29.67 -3.06 -12.55
CA ASP A 220 30.15 -2.47 -13.80
C ASP A 220 29.10 -1.55 -14.45
N PRO A 221 29.39 -0.24 -14.60
CA PRO A 221 28.49 0.72 -15.25
C PRO A 221 28.08 0.33 -16.67
N LYS A 222 28.88 -0.49 -17.37
CA LYS A 222 28.57 -0.99 -18.71
C LYS A 222 27.38 -1.95 -18.69
N LEU A 223 27.16 -2.70 -17.62
CA LEU A 223 26.04 -3.63 -17.50
C LEU A 223 24.72 -2.89 -17.25
N ILE A 224 24.77 -1.78 -16.49
CA ILE A 224 23.64 -0.86 -16.31
C ILE A 224 23.28 -0.19 -17.63
N ALA A 225 24.28 0.33 -18.36
CA ALA A 225 24.07 0.92 -19.67
C ALA A 225 23.53 -0.12 -20.67
N LEU A 226 24.01 -1.37 -20.62
CA LEU A 226 23.54 -2.46 -21.47
C LEU A 226 22.09 -2.83 -21.15
N ASN A 227 21.71 -2.98 -19.87
CA ASN A 227 20.33 -3.30 -19.49
C ASN A 227 19.36 -2.15 -19.79
N ALA A 228 19.76 -0.91 -19.54
CA ALA A 228 18.96 0.27 -19.90
C ALA A 228 18.81 0.40 -21.43
N THR A 229 19.89 0.10 -22.18
CA THR A 229 19.87 0.10 -23.65
C THR A 229 19.04 -1.05 -24.21
N ILE A 230 19.09 -2.24 -23.61
CA ILE A 230 18.26 -3.39 -23.99
C ILE A 230 16.79 -3.08 -23.72
N ILE A 231 16.44 -2.50 -22.57
CA ILE A 231 15.06 -2.11 -22.25
C ILE A 231 14.57 -1.02 -23.21
N ALA A 232 15.38 0.01 -23.46
CA ALA A 232 15.04 1.09 -24.40
C ALA A 232 14.97 0.59 -25.85
N ALA A 233 15.86 -0.32 -26.26
CA ALA A 233 15.86 -0.93 -27.59
C ALA A 233 14.70 -1.91 -27.76
N LEU A 234 14.31 -2.69 -26.75
CA LEU A 234 13.12 -3.54 -26.79
C LEU A 234 11.84 -2.69 -26.91
N PHE A 235 11.77 -1.56 -26.20
CA PHE A 235 10.65 -0.63 -26.32
C PHE A 235 10.57 0.06 -27.68
N THR A 236 11.71 0.52 -28.23
CA THR A 236 11.75 1.25 -29.51
C THR A 236 11.74 0.33 -30.73
N ALA A 237 12.33 -0.86 -30.67
CA ALA A 237 12.50 -1.75 -31.82
C ALA A 237 11.44 -2.85 -31.95
N LEU A 238 10.76 -3.24 -30.86
CA LEU A 238 9.71 -4.28 -30.92
C LEU A 238 8.33 -3.71 -30.61
N ILE A 239 8.20 -2.96 -29.52
CA ILE A 239 6.88 -2.51 -29.05
C ILE A 239 6.33 -1.39 -29.93
N TYR A 240 7.15 -0.39 -30.24
CA TYR A 240 6.74 0.75 -31.06
C TYR A 240 6.35 0.40 -32.52
N PRO A 241 7.15 -0.35 -33.31
CA PRO A 241 6.77 -0.70 -34.67
C PRO A 241 5.64 -1.73 -34.75
N PHE A 242 5.52 -2.66 -33.81
CA PHE A 242 4.37 -3.57 -33.72
C PHE A 242 3.07 -2.81 -33.42
N TYR A 243 3.16 -1.77 -32.57
CA TYR A 243 2.05 -0.88 -32.25
C TYR A 243 1.69 0.04 -33.43
N ALA A 244 2.67 0.64 -34.12
CA ALA A 244 2.44 1.45 -35.33
C ALA A 244 1.80 0.62 -36.46
N TYR A 245 2.19 -0.65 -36.60
CA TYR A 245 1.58 -1.59 -37.53
C TYR A 245 0.11 -1.91 -37.20
N LEU A 246 -0.23 -2.02 -35.91
CA LEU A 246 -1.60 -2.29 -35.45
C LEU A 246 -2.57 -1.10 -35.62
N ILE A 247 -2.05 0.12 -35.76
CA ILE A 247 -2.88 1.35 -35.77
C ILE A 247 -2.93 1.99 -37.16
N GLY A 248 -2.16 1.48 -38.13
CA GLY A 248 -2.37 1.79 -39.55
C GLY A 248 -1.85 3.16 -40.00
N ASP A 249 -0.84 3.73 -39.33
CA ASP A 249 -0.17 4.97 -39.80
C ASP A 249 0.79 4.67 -40.97
N ASN A 250 0.22 4.41 -42.14
CA ASN A 250 0.94 4.48 -43.43
C ASN A 250 0.30 5.57 -44.29
N VAL A 251 0.71 6.82 -44.09
CA VAL A 251 0.51 7.89 -45.08
C VAL A 251 1.84 8.61 -45.31
N VAL A 252 2.61 8.12 -46.28
CA VAL A 252 3.67 8.90 -46.93
C VAL A 252 3.00 9.75 -48.00
N SER A 253 3.00 11.08 -47.85
CA SER A 253 2.53 11.99 -48.90
C SER A 253 3.68 12.35 -49.84
N GLU A 254 3.66 11.79 -51.05
CA GLU A 254 4.47 12.28 -52.17
C GLU A 254 3.90 13.63 -52.64
N LYS A 255 4.67 14.71 -52.47
CA LYS A 255 4.42 16.00 -53.12
C LYS A 255 4.77 15.89 -54.62
N LYS A 256 3.76 15.87 -55.49
CA LYS A 256 3.93 16.21 -56.91
C LYS A 256 4.01 17.73 -57.08
N HIS A 257 5.13 18.21 -57.61
CA HIS A 257 5.28 19.54 -58.16
C HIS A 257 4.44 19.68 -59.43
N THR A 258 3.64 20.74 -59.53
CA THR A 258 3.13 21.27 -60.80
C THR A 258 3.59 22.71 -60.92
N GLU A 259 4.46 22.95 -61.90
CA GLU A 259 4.85 24.27 -62.38
C GLU A 259 3.73 24.85 -63.26
N ALA A 260 3.56 26.17 -63.17
CA ALA A 260 2.61 26.95 -63.93
C ALA A 260 3.13 27.30 -65.33
N TYR A 261 2.23 27.32 -66.30
CA TYR A 261 2.12 28.35 -67.33
C TYR A 261 0.64 28.64 -67.58
#